data_AF-A0A2V2EGJ0-F1
#
_entry.id   AF-A0A2V2EGJ0-F1
#
_cell.length_a   1.000
_cell.length_b   1.000
_cell.length_c   1.000
_cell.angle_alpha   90.00
_cell.angle_beta   90.00
_cell.angle_gamma   90.00
#
_symmetry.space_group_name_H-M   'P 1'
#
loop_
_entity.id
_entity.type
_entity.pdbx_description
1 polymer ?
#
loop_
_entity_poly.entity_id
_entity_poly.type
_entity_poly.pdbx_seq_one_letter_code
_entity_poly.pdbx_strand_id
1 'polypeptide(L)'
;MKYGKKYADSLKAYDRSKLYDANEALGLVVETAKAKFDETIELHVRLGVDPRQADQQVRGVLVLPNGTGKTKRVLVIAKGERADIAQQAGADYVGAEEMIQKIQT
;
A
#
# COMPACT_ATOMS: atom_id res chain seq x y z
N MET A 1 20.51 10.40 -13.89
CA MET A 1 19.37 11.16 -13.36
C MET A 1 19.89 12.18 -12.36
N LYS A 2 19.51 13.46 -12.48
CA LYS A 2 19.93 14.52 -11.55
C LYS A 2 18.91 14.57 -10.42
N TYR A 3 19.30 14.14 -9.23
CA TYR A 3 18.40 14.12 -8.07
C TYR A 3 18.36 15.48 -7.35
N GLY A 4 17.24 15.78 -6.70
CA GLY A 4 17.12 16.97 -5.84
C GLY A 4 18.02 16.87 -4.60
N LYS A 5 18.42 18.03 -4.05
CA LYS A 5 19.37 18.12 -2.93
C LYS A 5 19.00 17.23 -1.73
N LYS A 6 17.72 17.25 -1.33
CA LYS A 6 17.21 16.43 -0.22
C LYS A 6 17.41 14.93 -0.43
N TYR A 7 17.16 14.45 -1.65
CA TYR A 7 17.32 13.04 -2.02
C TYR A 7 18.81 12.65 -2.02
N ALA A 8 19.67 13.51 -2.60
CA ALA A 8 21.11 13.28 -2.59
C ALA A 8 21.69 13.22 -1.16
N ASP A 9 21.15 14.03 -0.24
CA ASP A 9 21.54 14.00 1.17
C ASP A 9 21.05 12.71 1.86
N SER A 10 19.84 12.23 1.54
CA SER A 10 19.33 10.97 2.09
C SER A 10 20.10 9.75 1.59
N LEU A 11 20.61 9.78 0.34
CA LEU A 11 21.48 8.72 -0.20
C LEU A 11 22.82 8.57 0.52
N LYS A 12 23.29 9.63 1.20
CA LYS A 12 24.54 9.59 1.97
C LYS A 12 24.34 9.03 3.37
N ALA A 13 23.09 8.98 3.86
CA ALA A 13 22.77 8.53 5.21
C ALA A 13 22.84 7.01 5.38
N TYR A 14 22.87 6.24 4.29
CA TYR A 14 22.95 4.79 4.32
C TYR A 14 23.89 4.25 3.23
N ASP A 15 24.47 3.08 3.49
CA ASP A 15 25.35 2.36 2.59
C ASP A 15 24.56 1.25 1.89
N ARG A 16 24.53 1.30 0.56
CA ARG A 16 23.80 0.31 -0.27
C ARG A 16 24.42 -1.09 -0.24
N SER A 17 25.67 -1.22 0.18
CA SER A 17 26.38 -2.50 0.27
C SER A 17 26.26 -3.17 1.63
N LYS A 18 25.90 -2.41 2.68
CA LYS A 18 25.71 -2.93 4.03
C LYS A 18 24.33 -3.59 4.16
N LEU A 19 24.30 -4.75 4.80
CA LEU A 19 23.05 -5.36 5.26
C LEU A 19 22.68 -4.78 6.62
N TYR A 20 21.48 -4.22 6.70
CA TYR A 20 20.93 -3.62 7.90
C TYR A 20 20.01 -4.60 8.62
N ASP A 21 20.01 -4.57 9.95
CA ASP A 21 18.96 -5.22 10.73
C ASP A 21 17.63 -4.46 10.58
N ALA A 22 16.50 -5.14 10.82
CA ALA A 22 15.17 -4.54 10.69
C ALA A 22 15.02 -3.26 11.53
N ASN A 23 15.53 -3.23 12.76
CA ASN A 23 15.39 -2.04 13.62
C ASN A 23 16.25 -0.87 13.13
N GLU A 24 17.47 -1.16 12.66
CA GLU A 24 18.38 -0.16 12.10
C GLU A 24 17.80 0.43 10.79
N ALA A 25 17.26 -0.44 9.93
CA ALA A 25 16.63 -0.03 8.68
C ALA A 25 15.40 0.85 8.91
N LEU A 26 14.53 0.50 9.87
CA LEU A 26 13.35 1.31 10.20
C LEU A 26 13.73 2.70 10.72
N GLY A 27 14.76 2.81 11.56
CA GLY A 27 15.28 4.10 12.02
C GLY A 27 15.75 4.99 10.86
N LEU A 28 16.55 4.42 9.94
CA LEU A 28 17.07 5.13 8.78
C LEU A 28 15.97 5.57 7.82
N VAL A 29 14.93 4.76 7.61
CA VAL A 29 13.80 5.12 6.75
C VAL A 29 13.06 6.34 7.30
N VAL A 30 12.87 6.42 8.61
CA VAL A 30 12.23 7.58 9.25
C VAL A 30 13.11 8.83 9.19
N GLU A 31 14.43 8.69 9.39
CA GLU A 31 15.37 9.82 9.33
C GLU A 31 15.51 10.40 7.90
N THR A 32 15.38 9.54 6.89
CA THR A 32 15.54 9.93 5.48
C THR A 32 14.27 10.52 4.87
N ALA A 33 13.14 10.48 5.58
CA ALA A 33 11.87 11.10 5.21
C ALA A 33 11.95 12.63 5.34
N LYS A 34 12.11 13.32 4.19
CA LYS A 34 12.39 14.77 4.12
C LYS A 34 11.28 15.58 3.44
N ALA A 35 10.19 14.94 3.03
CA ALA A 35 9.01 15.62 2.55
C ALA A 35 8.31 16.36 3.70
N LYS A 36 7.41 17.28 3.32
CA LYS A 36 6.63 18.09 4.26
C LYS A 36 5.29 17.43 4.65
N PHE A 37 4.97 16.29 4.04
CA PHE A 37 3.75 15.53 4.24
C PHE A 37 4.10 14.15 4.80
N ASP A 38 3.11 13.43 5.31
CA ASP A 38 3.28 12.09 5.86
C ASP A 38 3.64 11.10 4.73
N GLU A 39 4.90 10.65 4.72
CA GLU A 39 5.44 9.76 3.69
C GLU A 39 4.92 8.33 3.89
N THR A 40 4.83 7.57 2.79
CA THR A 40 4.45 6.15 2.84
C THR A 40 5.72 5.31 2.72
N ILE A 41 5.92 4.39 3.67
CA ILE A 41 7.01 3.42 3.63
C ILE A 41 6.56 2.21 2.82
N GLU A 42 7.38 1.81 1.86
CA GLU A 42 7.18 0.62 1.03
C GLU A 42 8.30 -0.39 1.23
N LEU A 43 7.98 -1.69 1.14
CA LEU A 43 8.93 -2.78 1.21
C LEU A 43 9.00 -3.48 -0.15
N HIS A 44 10.19 -3.50 -0.75
CA HIS A 44 10.43 -4.23 -1.99
C HIS A 44 11.16 -5.55 -1.68
N VAL A 45 10.52 -6.67 -2.03
CA VAL A 45 11.10 -8.01 -1.86
C VAL A 45 11.27 -8.64 -3.24
N ARG A 46 12.51 -9.02 -3.57
CA ARG A 46 12.78 -9.79 -4.78
C ARG A 46 12.44 -11.26 -4.52
N LEU A 47 11.41 -11.76 -5.17
CA LEU A 47 11.03 -13.16 -5.12
C LEU A 47 11.83 -13.96 -6.16
N GLY A 48 12.09 -15.24 -5.87
CA GLY A 48 12.76 -16.19 -6.77
C GLY A 48 11.81 -16.95 -7.70
N VAL A 49 10.61 -16.43 -7.94
CA VAL A 49 9.54 -17.08 -8.73
C VAL A 49 9.59 -16.66 -10.19
N ASP A 50 9.19 -17.55 -11.11
CA ASP A 50 8.98 -17.24 -12.52
C ASP A 50 7.55 -16.72 -12.74
N PRO A 51 7.34 -15.43 -13.05
CA PRO A 51 6.00 -14.87 -13.23
C PRO A 51 5.27 -15.41 -14.47
N ARG A 52 5.96 -16.14 -15.36
CA ARG A 52 5.35 -16.78 -16.54
C ARG A 52 4.63 -18.08 -16.20
N GLN A 53 4.95 -18.67 -15.05
CA GLN A 53 4.35 -19.91 -14.56
C GLN A 53 3.27 -19.57 -13.53
N ALA A 54 2.01 -19.90 -13.85
CA ALA A 54 0.85 -19.47 -13.07
C ALA A 54 0.84 -20.04 -11.63
N ASP A 55 1.40 -21.23 -11.44
CA ASP A 55 1.53 -21.92 -10.16
C ASP A 55 2.58 -21.28 -9.23
N GLN A 56 3.51 -20.50 -9.78
CA GLN A 56 4.51 -19.77 -8.99
C GLN A 56 4.07 -18.33 -8.62
N GLN A 57 2.85 -17.93 -8.99
CA GLN A 57 2.34 -16.61 -8.65
C GLN A 57 2.00 -16.52 -7.15
N VAL A 58 2.70 -15.65 -6.43
CA VAL A 58 2.41 -15.37 -5.03
C VAL A 58 1.36 -14.26 -4.94
N ARG A 59 0.15 -14.62 -4.51
CA ARG A 59 -0.92 -13.67 -4.18
C ARG A 59 -1.48 -13.98 -2.79
N GLY A 60 -1.30 -13.04 -1.87
CA GLY A 60 -1.79 -13.16 -0.49
C GLY A 60 -2.36 -11.83 0.00
N VAL A 61 -3.16 -11.91 1.06
CA VAL A 61 -3.65 -10.75 1.80
C VAL A 61 -3.13 -10.87 3.23
N LEU A 62 -2.58 -9.79 3.76
CA LEU A 62 -2.20 -9.69 5.17
C LEU A 62 -2.93 -8.53 5.81
N VAL A 63 -3.43 -8.76 7.03
CA VAL A 63 -3.94 -7.70 7.90
C VAL A 63 -2.77 -7.19 8.72
N LEU A 64 -2.43 -5.90 8.56
CA LEU A 64 -1.39 -5.27 9.37
C LEU A 64 -1.94 -4.99 10.78
N PRO A 65 -1.23 -5.37 11.86
CA PRO A 65 -1.71 -5.23 13.23
C PRO A 65 -1.98 -3.77 13.62
N ASN A 66 -1.20 -2.83 13.06
CA ASN A 66 -1.36 -1.39 13.29
C ASN A 66 -2.07 -0.67 12.12
N GLY A 67 -2.62 -1.43 11.17
CA GLY A 67 -3.23 -0.87 9.96
C GLY A 67 -2.26 -0.14 9.03
N THR A 68 -2.81 0.59 8.06
CA THR A 68 -2.05 1.37 7.07
C THR A 68 -2.05 2.88 7.36
N GLY A 69 -2.60 3.31 8.51
CA GLY A 69 -2.70 4.73 8.89
C GLY A 69 -3.65 5.60 8.05
N LYS A 70 -4.08 5.12 6.87
CA LYS A 70 -5.02 5.82 5.99
C LYS A 70 -6.47 5.37 6.21
N THR A 71 -7.37 6.32 6.37
CA THR A 71 -8.82 6.09 6.34
C THR A 71 -9.22 5.65 4.93
N LYS A 72 -9.60 4.38 4.78
CA LYS A 72 -10.12 3.85 3.52
C LYS A 72 -11.61 4.14 3.44
N ARG A 73 -12.06 4.61 2.28
CA ARG A 73 -13.49 4.67 1.94
C ARG A 73 -13.80 3.50 1.02
N VAL A 74 -14.79 2.69 1.37
CA VAL A 74 -15.15 1.46 0.67
C VAL A 74 -16.54 1.59 0.08
N LEU A 75 -16.62 1.53 -1.26
CA LEU A 75 -17.86 1.34 -2.01
C LEU A 75 -18.02 -0.14 -2.33
N VAL A 76 -19.13 -0.74 -1.91
CA VAL A 76 -19.49 -2.12 -2.24
C VAL A 76 -20.53 -2.12 -3.35
N ILE A 77 -20.24 -2.87 -4.43
CA ILE A 77 -21.18 -3.08 -5.53
C ILE A 77 -21.88 -4.42 -5.35
N ALA A 78 -23.13 -4.41 -4.88
CA ALA A 78 -23.91 -5.61 -4.59
C ALA A 78 -25.41 -5.39 -4.81
N LYS A 79 -26.15 -6.47 -5.05
CA LYS A 79 -27.63 -6.48 -5.21
C LYS A 79 -28.27 -7.40 -4.16
N GLY A 80 -29.49 -7.09 -3.75
CA GLY A 80 -30.29 -7.91 -2.82
C GLY A 80 -29.67 -8.02 -1.43
N GLU A 81 -29.82 -9.17 -0.77
CA GLU A 81 -29.38 -9.41 0.62
C GLU A 81 -27.88 -9.10 0.87
N ARG A 82 -27.03 -9.23 -0.16
CA ARG A 82 -25.61 -8.90 -0.04
C ARG A 82 -25.36 -7.39 0.12
N ALA A 83 -26.26 -6.55 -0.38
CA ALA A 83 -26.22 -5.11 -0.16
C ALA A 83 -26.53 -4.78 1.31
N ASP A 84 -27.55 -5.43 1.88
CA ASP A 84 -27.93 -5.23 3.28
C ASP A 84 -26.81 -5.67 4.24
N ILE A 85 -26.19 -6.82 3.97
CA ILE A 85 -25.03 -7.30 4.73
C ILE A 85 -23.85 -6.33 4.62
N ALA A 86 -23.59 -5.78 3.43
CA ALA A 86 -22.51 -4.81 3.22
C ALA A 86 -22.75 -3.49 3.95
N GLN A 87 -24.01 -3.04 3.99
CA GLN A 87 -24.40 -1.84 4.72
C GLN A 87 -24.25 -2.04 6.23
N GLN A 88 -24.65 -3.20 6.75
CA GLN A 88 -24.47 -3.56 8.17
C GLN A 88 -23.00 -3.75 8.56
N ALA A 89 -22.15 -4.22 7.63
CA ALA A 89 -20.72 -4.38 7.84
C ALA A 89 -19.94 -3.06 7.86
N GLY A 90 -20.59 -1.92 7.60
CA GLY A 90 -19.99 -0.59 7.69
C GLY A 90 -19.31 -0.11 6.41
N ALA A 91 -19.77 -0.54 5.23
CA ALA A 91 -19.33 0.07 3.98
C ALA A 91 -19.82 1.53 3.87
N ASP A 92 -18.95 2.44 3.45
CA ASP A 92 -19.28 3.87 3.29
C ASP A 92 -20.36 4.10 2.22
N TYR A 93 -20.34 3.28 1.17
CA TYR A 93 -21.33 3.31 0.10
C TYR A 93 -21.69 1.89 -0.32
N VAL A 94 -22.97 1.67 -0.62
CA VAL A 94 -23.48 0.43 -1.20
C VAL A 94 -24.39 0.81 -2.36
N GLY A 95 -24.24 0.15 -3.51
CA GLY A 95 -25.12 0.39 -4.65
C GLY A 95 -24.87 -0.60 -5.78
N ALA A 96 -25.72 -0.58 -6.81
CA ALA A 96 -25.59 -1.49 -7.94
C ALA A 96 -25.46 -0.71 -9.26
N GLU A 97 -26.44 -0.84 -10.15
CA GLU A 97 -26.41 -0.24 -11.49
C GLU A 97 -26.30 1.29 -11.46
N GLU A 98 -26.91 1.94 -10.47
CA GLU A 98 -26.86 3.39 -10.28
C GLU A 98 -25.45 3.92 -9.95
N MET A 99 -24.64 3.16 -9.19
CA MET A 99 -23.26 3.54 -8.87
C MET A 99 -22.34 3.24 -10.05
N ILE A 100 -22.60 2.16 -10.78
CA ILE A 100 -21.86 1.82 -12.00
C ILE A 100 -22.03 2.93 -13.04
N GLN A 101 -23.27 3.41 -13.26
CA GLN A 101 -23.53 4.52 -14.18
C GLN A 101 -22.83 5.81 -13.75
N LYS A 102 -22.81 6.14 -12.45
CA LYS A 102 -22.08 7.31 -11.94
C LYS A 102 -20.56 7.22 -12.11
N ILE A 103 -19.99 6.02 -12.05
CA ILE A 103 -18.53 5.80 -12.26
C ILE A 103 -18.17 5.85 -13.74
N GLN A 104 -19.09 5.46 -14.64
CA GLN A 104 -18.83 5.36 -16.08
C GLN A 104 -18.75 6.73 -16.79
N THR A 105 -19.07 7.83 -16.09
CA THR A 105 -19.07 9.19 -16.68
C THR A 105 -17.70 9.85 -16.53
#